data_AF-A0A969GK58-F1
#
_entry.id   AF-A0A969GK58-F1
#
_cell.length_a   1.000
_cell.length_b   1.000
_cell.length_c   1.000
_cell.angle_alpha   90.00
_cell.angle_beta   90.00
_cell.angle_gamma   90.00
#
_symmetry.space_group_name_H-M   'P 1'
#
loop_
_entity.id
_entity.type
_entity.pdbx_description
1 polymer ?
#
loop_
_entity_poly.entity_id
_entity_poly.type
_entity_poly.pdbx_seq_one_letter_code
_entity_poly.pdbx_strand_id
1 'polypeptide(L)'
;MRAIMVMFDSLNRRMLPPYGCDWIHAPNFARLAERTVTFDNCYVGSMPCMPARRELHTGRYNFLHRSWGPIEPFDNSMPEILRENGVYTHLSTDHYHYFEDGGATYHNRYTTWDFHRGQEGDPWIGQVAAPEIPETVASRGDHARWRQDWVNRPFMGREEEQPQPKTFAAGVDFIR
;
A
#
# COMPACT_ATOMS: atom_id res chain seq x y z
N MET A 1 -21.01 -10.06 10.03
CA MET A 1 -19.71 -9.64 10.58
C MET A 1 -18.93 -8.94 9.47
N ARG A 2 -18.15 -7.90 9.78
CA ARG A 2 -17.25 -7.21 8.82
C ARG A 2 -15.81 -7.43 9.29
N ALA A 3 -14.90 -7.71 8.36
CA ALA A 3 -13.46 -7.80 8.62
C ALA A 3 -12.76 -6.68 7.86
N ILE A 4 -11.82 -5.98 8.51
CA ILE A 4 -11.11 -4.83 7.94
C ILE A 4 -9.61 -5.11 8.08
N MET A 5 -8.90 -5.06 6.95
CA MET A 5 -7.44 -5.11 6.91
C MET A 5 -6.90 -3.74 6.57
N VAL A 6 -6.14 -3.13 7.49
CA VAL A 6 -5.41 -1.89 7.26
C VAL A 6 -3.93 -2.24 7.14
N MET A 7 -3.29 -1.76 6.07
CA MET A 7 -1.89 -2.04 5.79
C MET A 7 -1.18 -0.74 5.40
N PHE A 8 0.02 -0.55 5.94
CA PHE A 8 0.89 0.59 5.63
C PHE A 8 2.15 0.08 4.96
N ASP A 9 2.56 0.71 3.87
CA ASP A 9 3.80 0.35 3.20
C ASP A 9 5.00 0.94 3.93
N SER A 10 6.03 0.13 4.17
CA SER A 10 7.30 0.55 4.80
C SER A 10 7.18 1.16 6.20
N LEU A 11 6.06 0.94 6.91
CA LEU A 11 5.88 1.42 8.28
C LEU A 11 6.80 0.67 9.25
N ASN A 12 7.70 1.42 9.90
CA ASN A 12 8.60 0.86 10.89
C ASN A 12 7.90 0.79 12.26
N ARG A 13 7.76 -0.41 12.83
CA ARG A 13 7.13 -0.61 14.15
C ARG A 13 7.78 0.22 15.26
N ARG A 14 9.09 0.48 15.20
CA ARG A 14 9.81 1.28 16.21
C ARG A 14 9.40 2.75 16.23
N MET A 15 8.60 3.17 15.25
CA MET A 15 8.05 4.51 15.10
C MET A 15 6.62 4.62 15.67
N LEU A 16 6.10 3.59 16.32
CA LEU A 16 4.72 3.57 16.82
C LEU A 16 4.68 3.48 18.37
N PRO A 17 3.77 4.22 19.02
CA PRO A 17 3.62 4.20 20.48
C PRO A 17 3.38 2.81 21.08
N PRO A 18 2.56 1.91 20.49
CA PRO A 18 2.39 0.55 21.01
C PRO A 18 3.69 -0.28 21.10
N TYR A 19 4.76 0.14 20.43
CA TYR A 19 6.07 -0.51 20.47
C TYR A 19 7.14 0.35 21.19
N GLY A 20 6.72 1.30 22.03
CA GLY A 20 7.60 2.08 22.90
C GLY A 20 8.13 3.39 22.30
N CYS A 21 7.61 3.86 21.16
CA CYS A 21 7.97 5.16 20.62
C CYS A 21 7.23 6.28 21.38
N ASP A 22 7.95 7.09 22.14
CA ASP A 22 7.42 8.18 22.96
C ASP A 22 7.45 9.56 22.29
N TRP A 23 8.18 9.69 21.17
CA TRP A 23 8.41 10.96 20.48
C TRP A 23 7.57 11.16 19.20
N ILE A 24 6.91 10.11 18.68
CA ILE A 24 6.00 10.23 17.54
C ILE A 24 4.56 10.42 18.01
N HIS A 25 3.91 11.44 17.46
CA HIS A 25 2.49 11.69 17.70
C HIS A 25 1.60 10.76 16.85
N ALA A 26 1.19 9.63 17.41
CA ALA A 26 0.32 8.66 16.75
C ALA A 26 -0.80 8.14 17.68
N PRO A 27 -1.72 9.01 18.15
CA PRO A 27 -2.73 8.68 19.16
C PRO A 27 -3.74 7.61 18.69
N ASN A 28 -4.01 7.53 17.38
CA ASN A 28 -4.92 6.51 16.85
C ASN A 28 -4.35 5.09 16.92
N PHE A 29 -3.03 4.92 16.79
CA PHE A 29 -2.38 3.62 17.00
C PHE A 29 -2.41 3.21 18.47
N ALA A 30 -2.16 4.15 19.39
CA ALA A 30 -2.28 3.91 20.83
C ALA A 30 -3.72 3.47 21.21
N ARG A 31 -4.72 4.23 20.74
CA ARG A 31 -6.14 3.93 20.95
C ARG A 31 -6.56 2.57 20.36
N LEU A 32 -5.97 2.16 19.24
CA LEU A 32 -6.23 0.84 18.65
C LEU A 32 -5.66 -0.26 19.55
N ALA A 33 -4.41 -0.13 19.99
CA ALA A 33 -3.73 -1.10 20.84
C ALA A 33 -4.45 -1.34 22.19
N GLU A 34 -5.09 -0.33 22.77
CA GLU A 34 -5.91 -0.47 23.98
C GLU A 34 -7.13 -1.38 23.80
N ARG A 35 -7.56 -1.62 22.55
CA ARG A 35 -8.79 -2.35 22.21
C ARG A 35 -8.53 -3.65 21.46
N THR A 36 -7.27 -3.96 21.17
CA THR A 36 -6.88 -5.11 20.33
C THR A 36 -5.66 -5.83 20.90
N VAL A 37 -5.40 -7.02 20.39
CA VAL A 37 -4.15 -7.72 20.68
C VAL A 37 -3.02 -7.11 19.85
N THR A 38 -1.90 -6.79 20.49
CA THR A 38 -0.66 -6.35 19.82
C THR A 38 0.31 -7.51 19.75
N PHE A 39 0.87 -7.76 18.57
CA PHE A 39 1.80 -8.86 18.34
C PHE A 39 3.25 -8.35 18.36
N ASP A 40 4.02 -8.76 19.37
CA ASP A 40 5.45 -8.40 19.46
C ASP A 40 6.33 -9.16 18.48
N ASN A 41 5.87 -10.29 17.95
CA ASN A 41 6.63 -11.14 17.04
C ASN A 41 5.78 -11.45 15.80
N CYS A 42 5.66 -10.47 14.91
CA CYS A 42 4.99 -10.60 13.62
C CYS A 42 5.99 -10.29 12.51
N TYR A 43 6.31 -11.30 11.70
CA TYR A 43 7.32 -11.21 10.65
C TYR A 43 6.68 -11.50 9.30
N VAL A 44 7.07 -10.72 8.30
CA VAL A 44 6.76 -11.00 6.90
C VAL A 44 7.64 -12.16 6.41
N GLY A 45 7.13 -12.98 5.49
CA GLY A 45 7.93 -14.06 4.89
C GLY A 45 8.84 -13.57 3.78
N SER A 46 8.30 -12.82 2.82
CA SER A 46 9.02 -12.30 1.67
C SER A 46 9.10 -10.77 1.67
N MET A 47 10.21 -10.24 1.16
CA MET A 47 10.42 -8.82 0.86
C MET A 47 10.91 -8.69 -0.59
N PRO A 48 10.62 -7.57 -1.29
CA PRO A 48 9.96 -6.34 -0.81
C PRO A 48 8.42 -6.41 -0.94
N CYS A 49 7.74 -5.27 -1.11
CA CYS A 49 6.29 -5.09 -1.05
C CYS A 49 5.46 -6.13 -1.82
N MET A 50 5.76 -6.39 -3.10
CA MET A 50 4.94 -7.29 -3.93
C MET A 50 5.03 -8.77 -3.51
N PRO A 51 6.22 -9.35 -3.27
CA PRO A 51 6.30 -10.68 -2.66
C PRO A 51 5.51 -10.79 -1.35
N ALA A 52 5.64 -9.83 -0.44
CA ALA A 52 4.85 -9.81 0.82
C ALA A 52 3.34 -9.84 0.55
N ARG A 53 2.86 -9.02 -0.40
CA ARG A 53 1.46 -8.95 -0.80
C ARG A 53 0.97 -10.23 -1.47
N ARG A 54 1.81 -10.94 -2.22
CA ARG A 54 1.47 -12.27 -2.75
C ARG A 54 1.28 -13.28 -1.63
N GLU A 55 2.10 -13.24 -0.58
CA GLU A 55 1.93 -14.12 0.59
C GLU A 55 0.63 -13.80 1.34
N LEU A 56 0.24 -12.53 1.44
CA LEU A 56 -1.06 -12.14 2.03
C LEU A 56 -2.24 -12.71 1.25
N HIS A 57 -2.15 -12.77 -0.08
CA HIS A 57 -3.18 -13.39 -0.91
C HIS A 57 -3.14 -14.91 -0.81
N THR A 58 -1.96 -15.53 -0.84
CA THR A 58 -1.82 -16.98 -1.02
C THR A 58 -1.70 -17.77 0.28
N GLY A 59 -1.37 -17.13 1.40
CA GLY A 59 -1.10 -17.77 2.68
C GLY A 59 0.14 -18.68 2.66
N ARG A 60 1.07 -18.49 1.71
CA ARG A 60 2.24 -19.35 1.49
C ARG A 60 3.49 -18.50 1.33
N TYR A 61 4.61 -18.97 1.89
CA TYR A 61 5.89 -18.29 1.68
C TYR A 61 6.36 -18.43 0.24
N ASN A 62 6.72 -17.32 -0.42
CA ASN A 62 7.07 -17.31 -1.84
C ASN A 62 8.56 -17.07 -2.14
N PHE A 63 9.33 -16.58 -1.17
CA PHE A 63 10.73 -16.13 -1.34
C PHE A 63 11.64 -17.15 -2.06
N LEU A 64 11.41 -18.46 -1.89
CA LEU A 64 12.25 -19.50 -2.48
C LEU A 64 11.92 -19.82 -3.94
N HIS A 65 10.73 -19.46 -4.43
CA HIS A 65 10.23 -19.89 -5.73
C HIS A 65 9.64 -18.77 -6.58
N ARG A 66 9.49 -17.57 -6.03
CA ARG A 66 9.06 -16.40 -6.80
C ARG A 66 9.67 -15.10 -6.27
N SER A 67 10.25 -14.35 -7.19
CA SER A 67 10.67 -12.97 -6.99
C SER A 67 9.48 -11.98 -7.04
N TRP A 68 9.80 -10.69 -7.08
CA TRP A 68 8.84 -9.63 -7.34
C TRP A 68 8.06 -9.90 -8.66
N GLY A 69 6.74 -9.82 -8.61
CA GLY A 69 5.90 -10.28 -9.72
C GLY A 69 4.39 -10.12 -9.49
N PRO A 70 3.58 -10.37 -10.54
CA PRO A 70 2.13 -10.32 -10.46
C PRO A 70 1.60 -11.50 -9.62
N ILE A 71 0.32 -11.44 -9.26
CA ILE A 71 -0.40 -12.62 -8.79
C ILE A 71 -0.93 -13.41 -9.98
N GLU A 72 -0.51 -14.66 -10.10
CA GLU A 72 -0.77 -15.45 -11.30
C GLU A 72 -2.24 -15.90 -11.37
N PRO A 73 -2.84 -16.08 -12.56
CA PRO A 73 -4.21 -16.57 -12.71
C PRO A 73 -4.55 -17.82 -11.87
N PHE A 74 -3.58 -18.70 -11.66
CA PHE A 74 -3.69 -19.96 -10.93
C PHE A 74 -3.32 -19.86 -9.43
N ASP A 75 -2.93 -18.69 -8.94
CA ASP A 75 -2.69 -18.50 -7.51
C ASP A 75 -4.02 -18.53 -6.74
N ASN A 76 -4.05 -19.31 -5.66
CA ASN A 76 -5.18 -19.31 -4.72
C ASN A 76 -5.19 -17.99 -3.94
N SER A 77 -6.02 -17.05 -4.36
CA SER A 77 -6.09 -15.72 -3.75
C SER A 77 -7.20 -15.65 -2.71
N MET A 78 -6.86 -15.33 -1.45
CA MET A 78 -7.82 -15.20 -0.35
C MET A 78 -9.02 -14.29 -0.68
N PRO A 79 -8.85 -13.08 -1.26
CA PRO A 79 -9.98 -12.26 -1.68
C PRO A 79 -10.93 -12.92 -2.70
N GLU A 80 -10.38 -13.76 -3.58
CA GLU A 80 -11.13 -14.46 -4.63
C GLU A 80 -11.88 -15.65 -4.04
N ILE A 81 -11.22 -16.45 -3.19
CA ILE A 81 -11.85 -17.54 -2.45
C ILE A 81 -13.02 -17.01 -1.60
N LEU A 82 -12.84 -15.86 -0.94
CA LEU A 82 -13.92 -15.21 -0.19
C LEU A 82 -15.11 -14.84 -1.10
N ARG A 83 -14.85 -14.22 -2.26
CA ARG A 83 -15.87 -13.86 -3.25
C ARG A 83 -16.64 -15.08 -3.74
N GLU A 84 -15.95 -16.17 -4.05
CA GLU A 84 -16.56 -17.44 -4.51
C GLU A 84 -17.45 -18.08 -3.43
N ASN A 85 -17.19 -17.79 -2.16
CA ASN A 85 -17.99 -18.25 -1.02
C ASN A 85 -19.02 -17.21 -0.53
N GLY A 86 -19.36 -16.23 -1.38
CA GLY A 86 -20.41 -15.25 -1.11
C GLY A 86 -20.01 -14.12 -0.15
N VAL A 87 -18.72 -13.95 0.16
CA VAL A 87 -18.20 -12.84 0.96
C VAL A 87 -17.72 -11.73 0.04
N TYR A 88 -18.32 -10.54 0.18
CA TYR A 88 -17.93 -9.38 -0.60
C TYR A 88 -16.58 -8.82 -0.13
N THR A 89 -15.64 -8.61 -1.06
CA THR A 89 -14.32 -8.04 -0.79
C THR A 89 -14.12 -6.74 -1.55
N HIS A 90 -13.62 -5.71 -0.88
CA HIS A 90 -13.33 -4.41 -1.47
C HIS A 90 -11.90 -3.99 -1.16
N LEU A 91 -11.20 -3.40 -2.13
CA LEU A 91 -9.85 -2.85 -1.97
C LEU A 91 -9.83 -1.36 -2.31
N SER A 92 -9.56 -0.52 -1.32
CA SER A 92 -9.09 0.84 -1.56
C SER A 92 -7.59 0.89 -1.36
N THR A 93 -6.85 1.42 -2.34
CA THR A 93 -5.38 1.37 -2.34
C THR A 93 -4.76 2.61 -2.98
N ASP A 94 -3.61 3.03 -2.49
CA ASP A 94 -2.69 3.96 -3.16
C ASP A 94 -1.41 3.26 -3.67
N HIS A 95 -1.32 1.94 -3.48
CA HIS A 95 -0.16 1.14 -3.86
C HIS A 95 -0.04 0.97 -5.38
N TYR A 96 0.70 1.89 -6.00
CA TYR A 96 0.80 1.99 -7.46
C TYR A 96 1.42 0.75 -8.13
N HIS A 97 2.24 -0.02 -7.39
CA HIS A 97 2.85 -1.25 -7.93
C HIS A 97 1.80 -2.28 -8.41
N TYR A 98 0.55 -2.23 -7.92
CA TYR A 98 -0.55 -3.06 -8.45
C TYR A 98 -0.95 -2.74 -9.89
N PHE A 99 -0.45 -1.64 -10.45
CA PHE A 99 -0.79 -1.11 -11.76
C PHE A 99 0.44 -0.96 -12.67
N GLU A 100 1.64 -1.24 -12.17
CA GLU A 100 2.86 -1.21 -12.98
C GLU A 100 3.20 -2.58 -13.57
N ASP A 101 4.03 -2.57 -14.61
CA ASP A 101 4.50 -3.79 -15.26
C ASP A 101 5.21 -4.70 -14.27
N GLY A 102 4.74 -5.95 -14.21
CA GLY A 102 5.24 -6.96 -13.28
C GLY A 102 4.68 -6.89 -11.86
N GLY A 103 3.89 -5.88 -11.49
CA GLY A 103 3.17 -5.84 -10.20
C GLY A 103 1.64 -5.99 -10.32
N ALA A 104 1.15 -6.21 -11.54
CA ALA A 104 -0.26 -6.27 -11.91
C ALA A 104 -1.07 -7.41 -11.24
N THR A 105 -2.38 -7.44 -11.56
CA THR A 105 -3.39 -8.50 -11.29
C THR A 105 -3.87 -8.74 -9.86
N TYR A 106 -3.37 -8.00 -8.86
CA TYR A 106 -3.82 -8.13 -7.46
C TYR A 106 -5.23 -7.59 -7.23
N HIS A 107 -5.52 -6.37 -7.70
CA HIS A 107 -6.80 -5.69 -7.48
C HIS A 107 -7.98 -6.45 -8.08
N ASN A 108 -7.78 -7.15 -9.20
CA ASN A 108 -8.81 -7.95 -9.87
C ASN A 108 -9.27 -9.18 -9.08
N ARG A 109 -8.60 -9.51 -7.96
CA ARG A 109 -9.02 -10.60 -7.05
C ARG A 109 -10.11 -10.19 -6.07
N TYR A 110 -10.29 -8.89 -5.86
CA TYR A 110 -11.36 -8.35 -5.03
C TYR A 110 -12.66 -8.24 -5.84
N THR A 111 -13.81 -8.14 -5.17
CA THR A 111 -15.10 -7.91 -5.85
C THR A 111 -15.17 -6.52 -6.46
N THR A 112 -14.71 -5.51 -5.74
CA THR A 112 -14.56 -4.13 -6.23
C THR A 112 -13.27 -3.52 -5.70
N TRP A 113 -12.80 -2.47 -6.36
CA TRP A 113 -11.59 -1.76 -5.96
C TRP A 113 -11.58 -0.33 -6.45
N ASP A 114 -10.82 0.52 -5.78
CA ASP A 114 -10.50 1.89 -6.17
C ASP A 114 -9.00 2.18 -5.95
N PHE A 115 -8.46 3.11 -6.74
CA PHE A 115 -7.04 3.43 -6.74
C PHE A 115 -6.81 4.94 -6.63
N HIS A 116 -5.96 5.33 -5.67
CA HIS A 116 -5.56 6.72 -5.42
C HIS A 116 -4.12 6.96 -5.87
N ARG A 117 -3.94 7.78 -6.90
CA ARG A 117 -2.64 8.01 -7.55
C ARG A 117 -1.74 8.97 -6.78
N GLY A 118 -0.45 8.95 -7.13
CA GLY A 118 0.53 9.92 -6.67
C GLY A 118 1.50 9.41 -5.60
N GLN A 119 1.59 8.11 -5.40
CA GLN A 119 2.66 7.52 -4.59
C GLN A 119 3.94 7.38 -5.42
N GLU A 120 5.10 7.68 -4.82
CA GLU A 120 6.42 7.58 -5.46
C GLU A 120 6.48 8.27 -6.84
N GLY A 121 6.95 7.57 -7.88
CA GLY A 121 7.05 8.05 -9.25
C GLY A 121 5.94 7.53 -10.17
N ASP A 122 4.76 7.23 -9.64
CA ASP A 122 3.59 6.78 -10.42
C ASP A 122 3.39 7.68 -11.67
N PRO A 123 3.23 7.12 -12.89
CA PRO A 123 2.96 7.89 -14.11
C PRO A 123 1.55 8.53 -14.09
N TRP A 124 1.35 9.50 -13.21
CA TRP A 124 0.11 10.23 -13.01
C TRP A 124 -0.01 11.45 -13.93
N ILE A 125 0.78 12.48 -13.65
CA ILE A 125 0.63 13.79 -14.32
C ILE A 125 1.53 13.84 -15.55
N GLY A 126 0.91 14.09 -16.71
CA GLY A 126 1.60 14.28 -17.97
C GLY A 126 2.24 15.67 -18.05
N GLN A 127 3.55 15.74 -17.83
CA GLN A 127 4.33 16.97 -17.99
C GLN A 127 5.59 16.70 -18.81
N VAL A 128 5.74 17.41 -19.94
CA VAL A 128 6.93 17.28 -20.81
C VAL A 128 8.11 18.08 -20.25
N ALA A 129 7.87 19.33 -19.85
CA ALA A 129 8.90 20.19 -19.26
C ALA A 129 9.52 19.55 -18.01
N ALA A 130 10.82 19.74 -17.81
CA ALA A 130 11.50 19.27 -16.60
C ALA A 130 10.90 19.96 -15.36
N PRO A 131 10.59 19.22 -14.28
CA PRO A 131 10.19 19.85 -13.02
C PRO A 131 11.39 20.56 -12.39
N GLU A 132 11.12 21.57 -11.58
CA GLU A 132 12.13 22.17 -10.70
C GLU A 132 12.39 21.20 -9.53
N ILE A 133 13.64 20.75 -9.41
CA ILE A 133 14.07 19.85 -8.33
C ILE A 133 15.14 20.59 -7.53
N PRO A 134 14.91 20.89 -6.23
CA PRO A 134 15.91 21.57 -5.40
C PRO A 134 17.20 20.76 -5.27
N GLU A 135 18.35 21.42 -5.39
CA GLU A 135 19.68 20.80 -5.26
C GLU A 135 19.90 20.15 -3.88
N THR A 136 19.15 20.59 -2.86
CA THR A 136 19.21 20.07 -1.50
C THR A 136 18.68 18.65 -1.35
N VAL A 137 18.00 18.10 -2.37
CA VAL A 137 17.39 16.78 -2.29
C VAL A 137 18.27 15.77 -3.03
N ALA A 138 18.64 14.69 -2.34
CA ALA A 138 19.43 13.62 -2.92
C ALA A 138 18.67 12.97 -4.10
N SER A 139 19.34 12.86 -5.25
CA SER A 139 18.79 12.10 -6.38
C SER A 139 18.63 10.65 -6.00
N ARG A 140 17.48 10.06 -6.34
CA ARG A 140 17.32 8.61 -6.32
C ARG A 140 17.90 8.02 -7.62
N GLY A 141 18.44 6.80 -7.55
CA GLY A 141 19.12 6.16 -8.68
C GLY A 141 18.25 5.89 -9.90
N ASP A 142 16.92 5.82 -9.73
CA ASP A 142 15.96 5.80 -10.84
C ASP A 142 15.55 7.23 -11.22
N HIS A 143 16.27 7.81 -12.18
CA HIS A 143 16.05 9.19 -12.60
C HIS A 143 14.65 9.45 -13.18
N ALA A 144 14.01 8.45 -13.80
CA ALA A 144 12.70 8.63 -14.42
C ALA A 144 11.59 8.66 -13.36
N ARG A 145 11.56 7.69 -12.44
CA ARG A 145 10.61 7.68 -11.32
C ARG A 145 10.84 8.87 -10.39
N TRP A 146 12.11 9.22 -10.14
CA TRP A 146 12.44 10.39 -9.35
C TRP A 146 11.89 11.68 -9.97
N ARG A 147 12.12 11.89 -11.26
CA ARG A 147 11.54 13.03 -11.98
C ARG A 147 10.02 13.03 -11.88
N GLN A 148 9.37 11.88 -12.09
CA GLN A 148 7.91 11.80 -12.07
C GLN A 148 7.32 12.09 -10.68
N ASP A 149 7.97 11.67 -9.59
CA ASP A 149 7.59 12.03 -8.21
C ASP A 149 7.53 13.56 -8.06
N TRP A 150 8.53 14.28 -8.55
CA TRP A 150 8.54 15.75 -8.55
C TRP A 150 7.46 16.40 -9.40
N VAL A 151 7.06 15.77 -10.51
CA VAL A 151 5.92 16.24 -11.31
C VAL A 151 4.60 16.05 -10.56
N ASN A 152 4.46 14.96 -9.79
CA ASN A 152 3.23 14.65 -9.07
C ASN A 152 3.05 15.51 -7.81
N ARG A 153 4.12 15.82 -7.09
CA ARG A 153 4.11 16.52 -5.78
C ARG A 153 3.25 17.80 -5.73
N PRO A 154 3.29 18.72 -6.71
CA PRO A 154 2.48 19.93 -6.70
C PRO A 154 0.95 19.69 -6.64
N PHE A 155 0.49 18.49 -7.00
CA PHE A 155 -0.93 18.11 -7.01
C PHE A 155 -1.39 17.44 -5.70
N MET A 156 -0.52 17.44 -4.69
CA MET A 156 -0.75 16.86 -3.36
C MET A 156 -0.30 17.83 -2.25
N GLY A 157 -0.59 19.12 -2.46
CA GLY A 157 -0.11 20.21 -1.60
C GLY A 157 -0.80 20.26 -0.23
N ARG A 158 -2.00 19.69 -0.12
CA ARG A 158 -2.75 19.57 1.14
C ARG A 158 -2.84 18.11 1.58
N GLU A 159 -3.03 17.88 2.87
CA GLU A 159 -3.12 16.52 3.45
C GLU A 159 -4.22 15.70 2.77
N GLU A 160 -5.43 16.25 2.63
CA GLU A 160 -6.58 15.62 1.98
C GLU A 160 -6.36 15.29 0.49
N GLU A 161 -5.34 15.89 -0.14
CA GLU A 161 -4.98 15.61 -1.53
C GLU A 161 -3.94 14.48 -1.64
N GLN A 162 -3.27 14.11 -0.55
CA GLN A 162 -2.30 13.04 -0.54
C GLN A 162 -2.96 11.66 -0.71
N PRO A 163 -2.24 10.65 -1.21
CA PRO A 163 -2.82 9.33 -1.51
C PRO A 163 -3.37 8.65 -0.26
N GLN A 164 -2.61 8.66 0.84
CA GLN A 164 -3.01 7.99 2.09
C GLN A 164 -4.36 8.51 2.64
N PRO A 165 -4.59 9.81 2.86
CA PRO A 165 -5.89 10.31 3.33
C PRO A 165 -7.05 9.96 2.38
N LYS A 166 -6.83 9.99 1.06
CA LYS A 166 -7.84 9.57 0.08
C LYS A 166 -8.18 8.09 0.20
N THR A 167 -7.17 7.22 0.32
CA THR A 167 -7.36 5.77 0.54
C THR A 167 -8.14 5.48 1.82
N PHE A 168 -7.79 6.14 2.93
CA PHE A 168 -8.52 5.97 4.18
C PHE A 168 -9.96 6.51 4.08
N ALA A 169 -10.17 7.66 3.43
CA ALA A 169 -11.49 8.23 3.24
C ALA A 169 -12.40 7.30 2.40
N ALA A 170 -11.89 6.76 1.29
CA ALA A 170 -12.61 5.81 0.46
C ALA A 170 -12.94 4.51 1.20
N GLY A 171 -11.98 3.96 1.96
CA GLY A 171 -12.23 2.79 2.80
C GLY A 171 -13.30 3.03 3.87
N VAL A 172 -13.29 4.20 4.51
CA VAL A 172 -14.32 4.59 5.50
C VAL A 172 -15.69 4.77 4.82
N ASP A 173 -15.74 5.37 3.64
CA ASP A 173 -16.98 5.55 2.88
C ASP A 173 -17.61 4.20 2.50
N PHE A 174 -16.81 3.25 2.01
CA PHE A 174 -17.26 1.90 1.70
C PHE A 174 -17.85 1.15 2.90
N ILE A 175 -17.34 1.38 4.11
CA ILE A 175 -17.79 0.67 5.32
C ILE A 175 -19.10 1.24 5.87
N ARG A 176 -19.53 2.45 5.49
CA ARG A 176 -20.79 3.03 5.98
C ARG A 176 -21.99 2.23 5.49
#